data_AF-A0A2V6HL54-F1
#
_entry.id   AF-A0A2V6HL54-F1
#
_cell.length_a   1.000
_cell.length_b   1.000
_cell.length_c   1.000
_cell.angle_alpha   90.00
_cell.angle_beta   90.00
_cell.angle_gamma   90.00
#
_symmetry.space_group_name_H-M   'P 1'
#
loop_
_entity.id
_entity.type
_entity.pdbx_description
1 polymer ?
#
loop_
_entity_poly.entity_id
_entity_poly.type
_entity_poly.pdbx_seq_one_letter_code
_entity_poly.pdbx_strand_id
1 'polypeptide(L)'
;MKKNAIVYWLLPAKPERELFCEIVRILRKEFRAPNFEPHLTLFSTAKDQQPPNKVLKQISLRPIRLTASGVAFSSAFTRTLFVRLKSSPLLRKLVTDLGRAAKS
;
A
#
# COMPACT_ATOMS: atom_id res chain seq x y z
N MET A 1 -19.44 -10.18 17.24
CA MET A 1 -18.93 -10.26 15.86
C MET A 1 -17.57 -9.56 15.77
N LYS A 2 -16.55 -10.21 15.19
CA LYS A 2 -15.23 -9.57 14.98
C LYS A 2 -15.37 -8.46 13.93
N LYS A 3 -14.90 -7.25 14.26
CA LYS A 3 -14.78 -6.13 13.32
C LYS A 3 -13.50 -6.35 12.53
N ASN A 4 -13.61 -6.57 11.23
CA ASN A 4 -12.46 -6.76 10.34
C ASN A 4 -12.27 -5.51 9.49
N ALA A 5 -11.06 -4.99 9.42
CA ALA A 5 -10.72 -3.95 8.46
C ALA A 5 -10.12 -4.57 7.19
N ILE A 6 -10.50 -4.06 6.03
CA ILE A 6 -9.90 -4.40 4.75
C ILE A 6 -9.00 -3.25 4.33
N VAL A 7 -7.79 -3.58 3.88
CA VAL A 7 -6.81 -2.62 3.40
C VAL A 7 -6.37 -3.04 2.00
N TYR A 8 -6.44 -2.09 1.07
CA TYR A 8 -6.06 -2.29 -0.33
C TYR A 8 -4.66 -1.73 -0.56
N TRP A 9 -3.78 -2.58 -1.08
CA TRP A 9 -2.38 -2.27 -1.30
C TRP A 9 -2.03 -2.24 -2.78
N LEU A 10 -1.13 -1.34 -3.14
CA LEU A 10 -0.37 -1.41 -4.38
C LEU A 10 1.00 -2.02 -4.06
N LEU A 11 1.37 -3.08 -4.79
CA LEU A 11 2.67 -3.72 -4.64
C LEU A 11 3.67 -3.15 -5.67
N PRO A 12 4.95 -2.97 -5.30
CA PRO A 12 6.00 -2.66 -6.26
C PRO A 12 6.15 -3.78 -7.30
N ALA A 13 6.67 -3.43 -8.48
CA ALA A 13 7.06 -4.43 -9.48
C ALA A 13 8.25 -5.26 -8.96
N LYS A 14 8.50 -6.42 -9.57
CA LYS A 14 9.43 -7.44 -9.07
C LYS A 14 10.82 -6.89 -8.67
N PRO A 15 11.56 -6.13 -9.50
CA PRO A 15 12.90 -5.70 -9.12
C PRO A 15 12.89 -4.73 -7.94
N GLU A 16 11.96 -3.78 -7.89
CA GLU A 16 11.84 -2.88 -6.74
C GLU A 16 11.34 -3.59 -5.49
N ARG A 17 10.45 -4.58 -5.64
CA ARG A 17 9.93 -5.38 -4.53
C ARG A 17 11.05 -6.18 -3.87
N GLU A 18 11.90 -6.83 -4.66
CA GLU A 18 13.05 -7.60 -4.16
C GLU A 18 14.03 -6.70 -3.40
N LEU A 19 14.34 -5.52 -3.95
CA LEU A 19 15.16 -4.52 -3.28
C LEU A 19 14.55 -4.10 -1.92
N PHE A 20 13.27 -3.74 -1.89
CA PHE A 20 12.62 -3.33 -0.65
C PHE A 20 12.51 -4.47 0.37
N CYS A 21 12.25 -5.70 -0.06
CA CYS A 21 12.24 -6.87 0.82
C CYS A 21 13.60 -7.06 1.50
N GLU A 22 14.70 -6.91 0.76
CA GLU A 22 16.05 -7.02 1.29
C GLU A 22 16.34 -5.91 2.31
N ILE A 23 15.97 -4.66 2.02
CA ILE A 23 16.10 -3.53 2.96
C ILE A 23 15.29 -3.79 4.24
N VAL A 24 14.03 -4.22 4.12
CA VAL A 24 13.18 -4.55 5.29
C VAL A 24 13.82 -5.66 6.12
N ARG A 25 14.40 -6.68 5.48
CA ARG A 25 15.08 -7.79 6.17
C ARG A 25 16.31 -7.33 6.95
N ILE A 26 17.12 -6.43 6.39
CA ILE A 26 18.28 -5.82 7.06
C ILE A 26 17.82 -5.03 8.29
N LEU A 27 16.86 -4.11 8.11
CA LEU A 27 16.35 -3.27 9.20
C LEU A 27 15.66 -4.09 10.30
N ARG A 28 14.95 -5.16 9.94
CA ARG A 28 14.35 -6.11 10.88
C ARG A 28 15.42 -6.75 11.77
N LYS A 29 16.56 -7.17 11.20
CA LYS A 29 17.66 -7.79 11.96
C LYS A 29 18.34 -6.77 12.87
N GLU A 30 18.63 -5.59 12.37
CA GLU A 30 19.37 -4.54 13.09
C GLU A 30 18.56 -3.94 14.25
N PHE A 31 17.28 -3.63 14.01
CA PHE A 31 16.44 -2.91 14.97
C PHE A 31 15.39 -3.79 15.67
N ARG A 32 15.43 -5.12 15.45
CA ARG A 32 14.39 -6.07 15.91
C ARG A 32 12.97 -5.65 15.49
N ALA A 33 12.87 -5.00 14.32
CA ALA A 33 11.61 -4.51 13.75
C ALA A 33 10.76 -5.66 13.17
N PRO A 34 9.45 -5.47 12.94
CA PRO A 34 8.63 -6.47 12.26
C PRO A 34 9.04 -6.64 10.79
N ASN A 35 8.86 -7.85 10.27
CA ASN A 35 8.97 -8.12 8.83
C ASN A 35 7.62 -7.88 8.15
N PHE A 36 7.62 -7.28 6.96
CA PHE A 36 6.39 -7.02 6.20
C PHE A 36 6.67 -6.97 4.70
N GLU A 37 5.61 -7.17 3.91
CA GLU A 37 5.65 -7.06 2.45
C GLU A 37 5.74 -5.59 2.03
N PRO A 38 6.69 -5.15 1.19
CA PRO A 38 6.72 -3.78 0.68
C PRO A 38 5.43 -3.42 -0.05
N HIS A 39 4.75 -2.36 0.40
CA HIS A 39 3.47 -1.94 -0.17
C HIS A 39 3.24 -0.43 -0.04
N LEU A 40 2.34 0.08 -0.88
CA LEU A 40 1.69 1.36 -0.71
C LEU A 40 0.23 1.14 -0.34
N THR A 41 -0.19 1.60 0.84
CA THR A 41 -1.59 1.60 1.23
C THR A 41 -2.38 2.62 0.40
N LEU A 42 -3.37 2.13 -0.35
CA LEU A 42 -4.23 2.97 -1.20
C LEU A 42 -5.51 3.40 -0.47
N PHE A 43 -6.15 2.45 0.22
CA PHE A 43 -7.45 2.64 0.83
C PHE A 43 -7.64 1.64 1.98
N SER A 44 -8.33 2.05 3.04
CA SER A 44 -8.71 1.16 4.16
C SER A 44 -10.15 1.42 4.58
N THR A 45 -10.89 0.37 4.90
CA THR A 45 -12.28 0.47 5.37
C THR A 45 -12.60 -0.60 6.41
N ALA A 46 -13.45 -0.24 7.37
CA ALA A 46 -13.87 -1.12 8.45
C ALA A 46 -14.92 -2.16 8.01
N LYS A 47 -15.52 -1.98 6.83
CA LYS A 47 -16.43 -2.94 6.20
C LYS A 47 -16.61 -2.55 4.74
N ASP A 48 -16.44 -3.51 3.83
CA ASP A 48 -16.88 -3.35 2.44
C ASP A 48 -18.36 -3.72 2.33
N GLN A 49 -19.10 -3.04 1.45
CA GLN A 49 -20.45 -3.47 1.07
C GLN A 49 -20.41 -4.71 0.17
N GLN A 50 -19.26 -4.94 -0.48
CA GLN A 50 -19.01 -6.08 -1.35
C GLN A 50 -17.74 -6.84 -0.96
N PRO A 51 -17.63 -8.14 -1.29
CA PRO A 51 -16.39 -8.89 -1.11
C PRO A 51 -15.17 -8.22 -1.80
N PRO A 52 -13.97 -8.17 -1.16
CA PRO A 52 -12.81 -7.47 -1.71
C PRO A 52 -12.38 -7.93 -3.11
N ASN A 53 -12.58 -9.22 -3.43
CA ASN A 53 -12.30 -9.75 -4.76
C ASN A 53 -13.24 -9.19 -5.85
N LYS A 54 -14.49 -8.86 -5.51
CA LYS A 54 -15.42 -8.20 -6.44
C LYS A 54 -15.01 -6.74 -6.65
N VAL A 55 -14.61 -6.06 -5.58
CA VAL A 55 -14.06 -4.69 -5.66
C VAL A 55 -12.87 -4.67 -6.61
N LEU A 56 -11.88 -5.55 -6.42
CA LEU A 56 -10.69 -5.62 -7.27
C LEU A 56 -11.01 -5.93 -8.75
N LYS A 57 -12.01 -6.77 -9.04
CA LYS A 57 -12.42 -7.07 -10.42
C LYS A 57 -13.04 -5.89 -11.15
N GLN A 58 -13.61 -4.92 -10.43
CA GLN A 58 -14.16 -3.68 -11.03
C GLN A 58 -13.05 -2.68 -11.39
N ILE A 59 -11.85 -2.86 -10.85
CA ILE A 59 -10.74 -1.95 -11.09
C ILE A 59 -9.91 -2.44 -12.28
N SER A 60 -10.03 -1.75 -13.40
CA SER A 60 -9.11 -1.92 -14.53
C SER A 60 -7.83 -1.14 -14.28
N LEU A 61 -6.71 -1.85 -14.12
CA LEU A 61 -5.42 -1.27 -13.80
C LEU A 61 -4.38 -1.59 -14.86
N ARG A 62 -3.71 -0.54 -15.35
CA ARG A 62 -2.39 -0.66 -15.99
C ARG A 62 -1.32 -0.40 -14.94
N PRO A 63 -0.10 -0.95 -15.09
CA PRO A 63 1.02 -0.60 -14.22
C PRO A 63 1.18 0.91 -14.10
N ILE A 64 1.29 1.40 -12.86
CA ILE A 64 1.46 2.83 -12.56
C ILE A 64 2.92 3.07 -12.19
N ARG A 65 3.58 3.98 -12.91
CA ARG A 65 4.90 4.46 -12.53
C ARG A 65 4.76 5.58 -11.50
N LEU A 66 5.38 5.40 -10.34
CA LEU A 66 5.44 6.39 -9.28
C LEU A 66 6.88 6.88 -9.11
N THR A 67 7.04 8.16 -8.78
CA THR A 67 8.37 8.75 -8.55
C THR A 67 8.61 8.86 -7.05
N ALA A 68 9.69 8.26 -6.56
CA ALA A 68 10.16 8.50 -5.21
C ALA A 68 10.70 9.93 -5.09
N SER A 69 10.33 10.65 -4.02
CA SER A 69 10.86 11.98 -3.71
C SER A 69 11.88 11.96 -2.56
N GLY A 70 12.14 10.80 -1.97
CA GLY A 70 13.14 10.60 -0.92
C GLY A 70 12.66 9.65 0.17
N VAL A 71 13.46 9.54 1.23
CA VAL A 71 13.15 8.79 2.44
C VAL A 71 12.75 9.76 3.54
N ALA A 72 11.80 9.39 4.38
CA ALA A 72 11.39 10.16 5.55
C ALA A 72 11.08 9.24 6.74
N PHE A 73 10.98 9.83 7.93
CA PHE A 73 10.73 9.13 9.18
C PHE A 73 9.79 9.95 10.07
N SER A 74 9.16 9.31 11.04
CA SER A 74 8.45 9.97 12.14
C SER A 74 8.43 9.07 13.38
N SER A 75 7.94 9.61 14.51
CA SER A 75 7.77 8.85 15.76
C SER A 75 6.56 7.90 15.75
N ALA A 76 5.72 7.93 14.72
CA ALA A 76 4.57 7.02 14.62
C ALA A 76 5.05 5.63 14.18
N PHE A 77 4.62 4.59 14.90
CA PHE A 77 5.08 3.20 14.68
C PHE A 77 4.98 2.71 13.23
N THR A 78 3.89 3.01 12.53
CA THR A 78 3.69 2.60 11.12
C THR A 78 4.36 3.54 10.11
N ARG A 79 5.00 4.61 10.58
CA ARG A 79 5.69 5.62 9.77
C ARG A 79 7.11 5.89 10.28
N THR A 80 7.72 4.90 10.96
CA THR A 80 9.09 5.01 11.49
C THR A 80 10.10 5.26 10.39
N LEU A 81 10.00 4.59 9.24
CA LEU A 81 10.81 4.87 8.06
C LEU A 81 9.99 4.53 6.81
N PHE A 82 9.91 5.46 5.86
CA PHE A 82 9.11 5.25 4.64
C PHE A 82 9.66 6.02 3.46
N VAL A 83 9.44 5.47 2.26
CA VAL A 83 9.72 6.14 0.99
C VAL A 83 8.57 7.11 0.70
N ARG A 84 8.89 8.37 0.46
CA ARG A 84 7.92 9.36 -0.04
C ARG A 84 7.74 9.17 -1.53
N LEU A 85 6.49 9.06 -1.97
CA LEU A 85 6.13 9.01 -3.39
C LEU A 85 5.44 10.32 -3.79
N LYS A 86 5.77 10.83 -4.97
CA LYS A 86 5.03 11.94 -5.57
C LYS A 86 3.63 11.47 -5.95
N SER A 87 2.61 12.26 -5.60
CA SER A 87 1.25 12.01 -6.06
C SER A 87 1.16 12.17 -7.58
N SER A 88 0.38 11.30 -8.23
CA SER A 88 0.08 11.40 -9.66
C SER A 88 -1.43 11.38 -9.90
N PRO A 89 -1.93 11.96 -11.01
CA PRO A 89 -3.35 11.88 -11.37
C PRO A 89 -3.86 10.44 -11.44
N LEU A 90 -3.07 9.52 -11.98
CA LEU A 90 -3.40 8.10 -12.07
C LEU A 90 -3.54 7.45 -10.68
N LEU A 91 -2.61 7.73 -9.75
CA LEU A 91 -2.69 7.19 -8.40
C LEU A 91 -3.93 7.72 -7.66
N ARG A 92 -4.22 9.02 -7.78
CA ARG A 92 -5.42 9.61 -7.17
C ARG A 92 -6.69 9.00 -7.73
N LYS A 93 -6.77 8.85 -9.05
CA LYS A 93 -7.91 8.20 -9.72
C LYS A 93 -8.11 6.77 -9.20
N LEU A 94 -7.03 5.99 -9.09
CA LEU A 94 -7.08 4.63 -8.55
C LEU A 94 -7.67 4.59 -7.13
N VAL A 95 -7.18 5.44 -6.22
CA VAL A 95 -7.70 5.52 -4.85
C VAL A 95 -9.19 5.86 -4.84
N THR A 96 -9.61 6.83 -5.67
CA THR A 96 -11.02 7.20 -5.79
C THR A 96 -11.89 6.06 -6.33
N ASP A 97 -11.44 5.37 -7.37
CA ASP A 97 -12.20 4.28 -8.00
C ASP A 97 -12.34 3.08 -7.05
N LEU A 98 -11.27 2.73 -6.31
CA LEU A 98 -11.33 1.73 -5.23
C LEU A 98 -12.33 2.12 -4.15
N GLY A 99 -12.29 3.37 -3.69
CA GLY A 99 -13.21 3.86 -2.66
C GLY A 99 -14.68 3.86 -3.11
N ARG A 100 -14.96 4.08 -4.40
CA ARG A 100 -16.32 3.97 -4.98
C ARG A 100 -16.76 2.51 -5.08
N ALA A 101 -15.91 1.65 -5.64
CA ALA A 101 -16.21 0.23 -5.81
C ALA A 101 -16.44 -0.50 -4.47
N ALA A 102 -15.70 -0.14 -3.43
CA ALA A 102 -15.88 -0.72 -2.08
C ALA A 102 -17.20 -0.32 -1.38
N LYS A 103 -17.79 0.79 -1.81
CA LYS A 103 -19.05 1.36 -1.26
C LYS A 103 -20.28 1.11 -2.13
N SER A 104 -20.07 0.61 -3.36
CA SER A 104 -21.14 0.17 -4.25
C SER A 104 -21.56 -1.25 -3.87
#